data_AF-A0A7C4HSY8-F1
#
_entry.id   AF-A0A7C4HSY8-F1
#
_cell.length_a   1.000
_cell.length_b   1.000
_cell.length_c   1.000
_cell.angle_alpha   90.00
_cell.angle_beta   90.00
_cell.angle_gamma   90.00
#
_symmetry.space_group_name_H-M   'P 1'
#
loop_
_entity.id
_entity.type
_entity.pdbx_description
1 polymer ?
#
loop_
_entity_poly.entity_id
_entity_poly.type
_entity_poly.pdbx_seq_one_letter_code
_entity_poly.pdbx_strand_id
1 'polypeptide(L)' 'MKGKDVKIGRTYLVKVSGKLVPVRLDAAHPRGGWTGMNQQTRRLVRIRTAARLRCECAANNQPL' A
#
# COMPACT_ATOMS: atom_id res chain seq x y z
N MET A 1 -8.64 -3.63 -6.25
CA MET A 1 -9.16 -3.75 -4.86
C MET A 1 -10.26 -2.71 -4.66
N LYS A 2 -11.37 -3.04 -4.00
CA LYS A 2 -12.35 -2.02 -3.55
C LYS A 2 -11.78 -1.32 -2.32
N GLY A 3 -12.05 -0.03 -2.16
CA GLY A 3 -11.48 0.76 -1.05
C GLY A 3 -11.84 0.26 0.35
N LYS A 4 -12.92 -0.53 0.48
CA LYS A 4 -13.37 -1.11 1.76
C LYS A 4 -12.53 -2.30 2.24
N ASP A 5 -11.78 -2.96 1.35
CA ASP A 5 -10.94 -4.12 1.70
C ASP A 5 -9.54 -3.72 2.20
N VAL A 6 -9.23 -2.42 2.21
CA VAL A 6 -7.92 -1.89 2.54
C VAL A 6 -7.79 -1.71 4.06
N LYS A 7 -6.94 -2.50 4.69
CA LYS A 7 -6.69 -2.50 6.14
C LYS A 7 -5.42 -1.73 6.48
N ILE A 8 -5.53 -0.81 7.43
CA ILE A 8 -4.36 -0.12 8.01
C ILE A 8 -3.53 -1.13 8.81
N GLY A 9 -2.21 -1.00 8.76
CA GLY A 9 -1.23 -1.91 9.37
C GLY A 9 -0.80 -3.06 8.45
N ARG A 10 -1.49 -3.29 7.33
CA ARG A 10 -1.17 -4.31 6.33
C ARG A 10 -0.28 -3.78 5.22
N THR A 11 0.43 -4.69 4.56
CA THR A 11 1.30 -4.40 3.43
C THR A 11 0.60 -4.73 2.13
N TYR A 12 0.69 -3.82 1.17
CA TYR A 12 0.09 -3.96 -0.14
C TYR A 12 1.14 -3.73 -1.23
N LEU A 13 0.98 -4.44 -2.34
CA LEU A 13 1.75 -4.17 -3.55
C LEU A 13 1.19 -2.92 -4.24
N VAL A 14 1.99 -1.87 -4.27
CA VAL A 14 1.65 -0.58 -4.88
C VAL A 14 2.57 -0.32 -6.06
N LYS A 15 2.01 0.17 -7.17
CA LYS A 15 2.82 0.67 -8.29
C LYS A 15 3.31 2.09 -7.99
N VAL A 16 4.59 2.23 -7.66
CA VAL A 16 5.29 3.51 -7.42
C VAL A 16 6.29 3.72 -8.55
N SER A 17 6.11 4.79 -9.32
CA SER A 17 7.00 5.17 -10.45
C SER A 17 7.34 4.01 -11.38
N GLY A 18 6.34 3.20 -11.76
CA GLY A 18 6.53 2.07 -12.67
C GLY A 18 6.87 0.73 -12.00
N LYS A 19 7.33 0.73 -10.74
CA LYS A 19 7.74 -0.49 -10.02
C LYS A 19 6.67 -0.93 -9.02
N LEU A 20 6.47 -2.25 -8.90
CA LEU A 20 5.65 -2.85 -7.85
C LEU A 20 6.49 -2.94 -6.60
N VAL A 21 6.08 -2.24 -5.55
CA VAL A 21 6.80 -2.18 -4.29
C VAL A 21 5.86 -2.49 -3.13
N PRO A 22 6.32 -3.23 -2.10
CA PRO A 22 5.56 -3.47 -0.89
C PRO A 22 5.49 -2.18 -0.07
N VAL A 23 4.27 -1.69 0.17
CA VAL A 23 3.99 -0.52 1.01
C VAL A 23 3.11 -0.95 2.17
N ARG A 24 3.60 -0.76 3.40
CA ARG A 24 2.80 -0.93 4.61
C ARG A 24 1.96 0.30 4.81
N LEU A 25 0.64 0.15 4.87
CA LEU A 25 -0.24 1.29 5.15
C LEU A 25 -0.20 1.61 6.64
N ASP A 26 0.22 2.81 6.99
CA ASP A 26 0.36 3.25 8.39
C ASP A 26 -0.87 4.03 8.85
N ALA A 27 -1.50 4.80 7.94
CA ALA A 27 -2.68 5.59 8.27
C ALA A 27 -3.61 5.77 7.07
N ALA A 28 -4.91 5.86 7.32
CA ALA A 28 -5.86 6.41 6.35
C ALA A 28 -5.83 7.93 6.41
N HIS A 29 -6.01 8.59 5.27
CA HIS A 29 -6.00 10.05 5.21
C HIS A 29 -7.45 10.59 5.28
N PRO A 30 -7.73 11.71 5.97
CA PRO A 30 -9.10 12.22 6.18
C PRO A 30 -9.84 12.57 4.88
N ARG A 31 -9.10 12.99 3.85
CA ARG A 31 -9.65 13.29 2.51
C ARG A 31 -9.70 12.07 1.59
N GLY A 32 -9.59 10.86 2.14
CA GLY A 32 -9.51 9.61 1.39
C GLY A 32 -8.10 9.23 0.99
N GLY A 33 -7.95 7.94 0.69
CA GLY A 33 -6.65 7.32 0.44
C GLY A 33 -5.92 6.93 1.73
N TRP A 34 -4.65 6.57 1.58
CA TRP A 34 -3.79 6.05 2.65
C TRP A 34 -2.38 6.60 2.52
N THR A 35 -1.70 6.73 3.65
CA THR A 35 -0.26 6.95 3.74
C THR A 35 0.37 5.65 4.18
N GLY A 36 1.46 5.26 3.53
CA GLY A 36 2.18 4.06 3.92
C GLY A 36 3.67 4.15 3.67
N MET A 37 4.45 3.40 4.43
CA MET A 37 5.89 3.29 4.30
C MET A 37 6.27 2.21 3.28
N ASN A 38 7.07 2.59 2.29
CA ASN A 38 7.70 1.66 1.37
C ASN A 38 8.77 0.85 2.11
N GLN A 39 8.61 -0.47 2.15
CA GLN A 39 9.54 -1.35 2.87
C GLN A 39 10.91 -1.50 2.19
N GLN A 40 11.02 -1.22 0.89
CA GLN A 40 12.30 -1.27 0.16
C GLN A 40 13.13 0.00 0.37
N THR A 41 12.50 1.17 0.28
CA THR A 41 13.21 2.46 0.31
C THR A 41 13.09 3.19 1.66
N ARG A 42 12.25 2.68 2.57
CA ARG A 42 11.87 3.33 3.84
C ARG A 42 11.31 4.74 3.66
N ARG A 43 10.79 5.06 2.47
CA ARG A 43 10.15 6.35 2.17
C ARG A 43 8.65 6.27 2.37
N LEU A 44 8.07 7.35 2.89
CA LEU A 44 6.62 7.51 2.97
C LEU A 44 6.05 7.74 1.57
N VAL A 45 4.99 7.01 1.27
CA VAL A 45 4.27 7.06 -0.01
C VAL A 45 2.81 7.37 0.25
N ARG A 46 2.29 8.37 -0.46
CA ARG A 46 0.88 8.74 -0.41
C ARG A 46 0.11 8.02 -1.53
N ILE A 47 -0.89 7.24 -1.13
CA ILE A 47 -1.73 6.45 -2.01
C ILE A 47 -3.13 7.08 -2.00
N ARG A 48 -3.43 7.90 -3.02
CA ARG A 48 -4.70 8.63 -3.07
C ARG A 48 -5.91 7.76 -3.39
N THR A 49 -5.71 6.63 -4.07
CA THR A 49 -6.80 5.77 -4.55
C THR A 49 -6.47 4.28 -4.40
N ALA A 50 -7.48 3.48 -4.09
CA ALA A 50 -7.34 2.03 -3.97
C ALA A 50 -7.00 1.34 -5.31
N ALA A 51 -7.25 2.01 -6.44
CA ALA A 51 -6.88 1.52 -7.77
C ALA A 51 -5.36 1.31 -7.94
N ARG A 52 -4.54 1.97 -7.12
CA ARG A 52 -3.08 1.78 -7.13
C ARG A 52 -2.62 0.57 -6.33
N LEU A 53 -3.49 0.02 -5.48
CA LEU A 53 -3.26 -1.20 -4.70
C LEU A 53 -3.61 -2.39 -5.59
N ARG A 54 -2.65 -3.28 -5.82
CA ARG A 54 -2.86 -4.48 -6.64
C ARG A 54 -3.39 -5.62 -5.79
N CYS A 55 -2.58 -6.07 -4.82
CA CYS A 55 -2.89 -7.19 -3.93
C CYS A 55 -2.37 -6.90 -2.53
N GLU A 56 -2.98 -7.52 -1.52
CA GLU A 56 -2.37 -7.63 -0.20
C GLU A 56 -1.12 -8.52 -0.33
N CYS A 57 -0.03 -8.09 0.29
CA CYS A 57 1.22 -8.84 0.29
C CYS A 57 1.55 -9.12 1.75
N ALA A 58 1.73 -10.39 2.11
CA ALA A 58 2.36 -10.73 3.38
C ALA A 58 3.75 -10.06 3.39
N ALA A 59 4.15 -9.48 4.51
CA ALA A 59 5.42 -8.75 4.65
C ALA A 59 6.67 -9.58 4.26
N ASN A 60 6.50 -10.87 3.97
CA ASN A 60 7.53 -11.85 3.59
C ASN A 60 7.46 -12.20 2.08
N ASN A 61 7.30 -11.22 1.19
CA ASN A 61 7.51 -11.34 -0.26
C ASN A 61 7.05 -12.67 -0.94
N GLN A 62 5.93 -13.24 -0.51
CA GLN A 62 5.30 -14.40 -1.12
C GLN A 62 3.81 -14.10 -1.27
N PRO A 63 3.24 -14.23 -2.48
CA PRO A 63 1.79 -14.20 -2.66
C PRO A 63 1.20 -15.44 -1.98
N LEU A 64 0.15 -15.23 -1.17
CA LEU A 64 -0.73 -16.29 -0.65
C LEU A 64 -1.70 -16.71 -1.75
#